data_AF-A0A0F9Z3N6-F1
#
_entry.id   AF-A0A0F9Z3N6-F1
#
_cell.length_a   1.000
_cell.length_b   1.000
_cell.length_c   1.000
_cell.angle_alpha   90.00
_cell.angle_beta   90.00
_cell.angle_gamma   90.00
#
_symmetry.space_group_name_H-M   'P 1'
#
loop_
_entity.id
_entity.type
_entity.pdbx_description
1 polymer ?
#
loop_
_entity_poly.entity_id
_entity_poly.type
_entity_poly.pdbx_seq_one_letter_code
_entity_poly.pdbx_strand_id
1 'polypeptide(L)' 'ELKKYCMDDVMLTKELFDYGVLNKKISYLNENGKVDIKVDWEKYMEDEGGGEMPLTLPF' A
#
# COMPACT_ATOMS: atom_id res chain seq x y z
N GLU A 1 -11.45 19.74 -9.75
CA GLU A 1 -11.10 18.43 -10.36
C GLU A 1 -9.81 17.85 -9.79
N LEU A 2 -8.67 18.55 -9.82
CA LEU A 2 -7.39 18.05 -9.26
C LEU A 2 -7.47 17.58 -7.80
N LYS A 3 -8.10 18.37 -6.91
CA LYS A 3 -8.28 17.98 -5.49
C LYS A 3 -9.00 16.64 -5.34
N LYS A 4 -9.99 16.37 -6.19
CA LYS A 4 -10.74 15.11 -6.16
C LYS A 4 -9.83 13.96 -6.59
N TYR A 5 -9.13 14.12 -7.71
CA TYR A 5 -8.15 13.13 -8.19
C TYR A 5 -7.11 12.77 -7.11
N CYS A 6 -6.51 13.78 -6.46
CA CYS A 6 -5.56 13.54 -5.38
C CYS A 6 -6.18 12.80 -4.19
N MET A 7 -7.44 13.09 -3.86
CA MET A 7 -8.14 12.41 -2.78
C MET A 7 -8.45 10.96 -3.15
N ASP A 8 -8.91 10.72 -4.38
CA ASP A 8 -9.25 9.39 -4.89
C ASP A 8 -8.01 8.48 -4.90
N ASP A 9 -6.84 8.99 -5.30
CA ASP A 9 -5.56 8.24 -5.27
C ASP A 9 -5.15 7.83 -3.83
N VAL A 10 -5.35 8.73 -2.86
CA VAL A 10 -5.07 8.45 -1.44
C VAL A 10 -6.04 7.41 -0.89
N MET A 11 -7.32 7.51 -1.22
CA MET A 11 -8.32 6.55 -0.75
C MET A 11 -8.08 5.16 -1.35
N LEU A 12 -7.75 5.08 -2.64
CA LEU A 12 -7.42 3.82 -3.31
C LEU A 12 -6.22 3.13 -2.67
N THR A 13 -5.15 3.87 -2.42
CA THR A 13 -3.93 3.30 -1.82
C THR A 13 -4.16 2.87 -0.37
N LYS A 14 -4.98 3.62 0.40
CA LYS A 14 -5.41 3.22 1.74
C LYS A 14 -6.21 1.91 1.72
N GLU A 15 -7.21 1.79 0.85
CA GLU A 15 -8.03 0.58 0.74
C GLU A 15 -7.20 -0.64 0.36
N LEU A 16 -6.24 -0.47 -0.56
CA LEU A 16 -5.30 -1.53 -0.93
C LEU A 16 -4.43 -1.95 0.26
N PHE A 17 -3.90 -0.99 1.00
CA PHE A 17 -3.09 -1.25 2.19
C PHE A 17 -3.87 -2.00 3.27
N ASP A 18 -5.06 -1.49 3.62
CA ASP A 18 -5.95 -2.10 4.61
C ASP A 18 -6.29 -3.55 4.22
N TYR A 19 -6.58 -3.78 2.93
CA TYR A 19 -6.82 -5.12 2.40
C TYR A 19 -5.59 -6.03 2.57
N GLY A 20 -4.39 -5.54 2.25
CA GLY A 20 -3.15 -6.30 2.34
C GLY A 20 -2.78 -6.65 3.79
N VAL A 21 -3.00 -5.74 4.75
CA VAL A 21 -2.79 -5.99 6.18
C VAL A 21 -3.72 -7.11 6.67
N LEU A 22 -5.01 -7.05 6.31
CA LEU A 22 -6.02 -8.02 6.74
C LEU A 22 -5.84 -9.40 6.09
N ASN A 23 -5.56 -9.44 4.79
CA ASN A 23 -5.59 -10.68 4.01
C ASN A 23 -4.19 -11.30 3.81
N LYS A 24 -3.12 -10.60 4.21
CA LYS A 24 -1.71 -10.99 4.01
C LYS A 24 -1.33 -11.24 2.54
N LYS A 25 -2.11 -10.69 1.62
CA LYS A 25 -1.88 -10.72 0.18
C LYS A 25 -2.62 -9.60 -0.53
N ILE A 26 -2.14 -9.25 -1.72
CA ILE A 26 -2.87 -8.44 -2.71
C ILE A 26 -2.97 -9.23 -4.02
N SER A 27 -3.85 -8.81 -4.90
CA SER A 27 -3.99 -9.45 -6.21
C SER A 27 -3.98 -8.43 -7.33
N TYR A 28 -3.41 -8.81 -8.46
CA TYR A 28 -3.44 -8.01 -9.69
C TYR A 28 -3.75 -8.91 -10.89
N LEU A 29 -4.16 -8.30 -12.00
CA LEU A 29 -4.40 -9.01 -13.26
C LEU A 29 -3.15 -8.88 -14.15
N ASN A 30 -2.72 -9.99 -14.73
CA ASN A 30 -1.76 -10.02 -15.82
C ASN A 30 -2.35 -10.76 -17.04
N GLU A 31 -1.54 -10.94 -18.08
CA GLU A 31 -1.89 -11.67 -19.31
C GLU A 31 -2.35 -13.13 -19.08
N ASN A 32 -1.99 -13.71 -17.94
CA ASN A 32 -2.34 -15.09 -17.56
C ASN A 32 -3.49 -15.16 -16.53
N GLY A 33 -4.05 -14.01 -16.13
CA GLY A 33 -5.16 -13.91 -15.19
C GLY A 33 -4.80 -13.26 -13.86
N LYS A 34 -5.53 -13.64 -12.80
CA LYS A 34 -5.36 -13.07 -11.46
C LYS A 34 -4.15 -13.70 -10.76
N VAL A 35 -3.20 -12.87 -10.34
CA VAL A 35 -2.00 -13.26 -9.61
C VAL A 35 -2.06 -12.69 -8.20
N ASP A 36 -1.76 -13.52 -7.21
CA ASP A 36 -1.66 -13.13 -5.81
C ASP A 36 -0.20 -12.87 -5.41
N ILE A 37 0.05 -11.77 -4.72
CA ILE A 37 1.33 -11.42 -4.10
C ILE A 37 1.14 -11.48 -2.59
N LYS A 38 1.95 -12.29 -1.90
CA LYS A 38 1.97 -12.28 -0.42
C LYS A 38 2.60 -11.00 0.09
N VAL A 39 2.00 -10.41 1.11
CA VAL A 39 2.50 -9.18 1.75
C VAL A 39 2.51 -9.32 3.26
N ASP A 40 3.47 -8.67 3.89
CA ASP A 40 3.57 -8.55 5.33
C ASP A 40 3.66 -7.06 5.69
N TRP A 41 2.49 -6.41 5.67
CA TRP A 41 2.34 -4.97 5.89
C TRP A 41 1.92 -4.61 7.31
N GLU A 42 1.47 -5.59 8.10
CA GLU A 42 1.09 -5.38 9.50
C GLU A 42 2.28 -4.91 10.35
N LYS A 43 3.50 -5.35 10.02
CA LYS A 43 4.73 -4.86 10.65
C LYS A 43 4.89 -3.33 10.62
N TYR A 44 4.28 -2.64 9.65
CA TYR A 44 4.32 -1.17 9.57
C TYR A 44 3.29 -0.48 10.47
N MET A 45 2.34 -1.24 11.04
CA MET A 45 1.44 -0.75 12.09
C MET A 45 2.06 -0.91 13.49
N GLU A 46 3.00 -1.85 13.63
CA GLU A 46 3.65 -2.20 14.90
C GLU A 46 4.95 -1.41 15.15
N ASP A 47 5.38 -0.59 14.20
CA ASP A 47 6.67 0.12 14.28
C ASP A 47 6.60 1.26 15.31
N GLU A 48 7.09 1.00 16.53
CA GLU A 48 7.38 1.99 17.57
C GLU A 48 8.60 2.85 17.17
N GLY A 49 8.44 3.74 16.19
CA GLY A 49 9.28 4.93 16.01
C GLY A 49 10.81 4.72 15.93
N GLY A 50 11.30 3.60 15.41
CA GLY A 50 12.73 3.25 15.46
C GLY A 50 13.56 3.52 14.19
N GLY A 51 12.93 3.78 13.05
CA GLY A 51 13.63 4.06 11.80
C GLY A 51 13.21 5.40 11.24
N GLU A 52 14.01 6.45 11.44
CA GLU A 52 13.91 7.66 10.64
C GLU A 52 14.29 7.32 9.20
N MET A 53 13.37 6.71 8.46
CA MET A 53 13.47 6.61 7.01
C MET A 53 13.13 8.00 6.49
N PRO A 54 14.10 8.74 5.90
CA PRO A 54 13.78 10.03 5.32
C PRO A 54 12.72 9.80 4.25
N LEU A 55 11.53 10.37 4.44
CA LEU A 55 10.42 10.34 3.48
C LEU A 55 10.73 11.15 2.20
N THR A 56 11.94 11.68 2.10
CA THR A 56 12.47 12.33 0.92
C THR A 56 13.17 11.30 0.03
N LEU A 57 12.78 11.27 -1.24
CA LEU A 57 13.57 10.60 -2.28
C LEU A 57 15.01 11.13 -2.27
N PRO A 58 16.03 10.27 -2.47
CA PRO A 58 17.38 10.76 -2.70
C PRO A 58 17.38 11.51 -4.04
N PHE A 59 17.57 12.83 -3.98
CA PHE A 59 17.88 13.65 -5.14
C PHE A 59 19.41 13.67 -5.33
#